data_AF-A0AAD7BBC2-F1
#
_entry.id   AF-A0AAD7BBC2-F1
#
_cell.length_a   1.000
_cell.length_b   1.000
_cell.length_c   1.000
_cell.angle_alpha   90.00
_cell.angle_beta   90.00
_cell.angle_gamma   90.00
#
_symmetry.space_group_name_H-M   'P 1'
#
loop_
_entity.id
_entity.type
_entity.pdbx_description
1 polymer ?
#
loop_
_entity_poly.entity_id
_entity_poly.type
_entity_poly.pdbx_seq_one_letter_code
_entity_poly.pdbx_strand_id
1 'polypeptide(L)'
;MPTTLSTFLKSVNQIDLSMNLALLSARGFTLERIGLMGEMWTDEMIKGAVERGLCEDEEEDKWGGMTAFDALTLELAIRKFRRKAKSSSPNSNSIPATLSEFLRNVVGFDLTGHRALFEEQGFDIARLSAMREWEEGDLREVLGRVLRPLEKGAGGMSKLEVIAVEFALRSG
;
A
#
# COMPACT_ATOMS: atom_id res chain seq x y z
N MET A 1 3.68 14.35 17.96
CA MET A 1 3.19 13.54 16.82
C MET A 1 1.77 13.10 17.13
N PRO A 2 0.84 13.09 16.16
CA PRO A 2 -0.50 12.55 16.37
C PRO A 2 -0.43 11.05 16.72
N THR A 3 -1.32 10.59 17.60
CA THR A 3 -1.33 9.20 18.12
C THR A 3 -2.36 8.31 17.44
N THR A 4 -3.31 8.89 16.70
CA THR A 4 -4.33 8.15 15.96
C THR A 4 -4.50 8.71 14.56
N LEU A 5 -4.99 7.87 13.63
CA LEU A 5 -5.29 8.26 12.26
C LEU A 5 -6.32 9.41 12.22
N SER A 6 -7.35 9.35 13.06
CA SER A 6 -8.37 10.41 13.16
C SER A 6 -7.76 11.76 13.54
N THR A 7 -6.93 11.78 14.60
CA THR A 7 -6.28 13.01 15.06
C THR A 7 -5.35 13.58 13.99
N PHE A 8 -4.63 12.72 13.27
CA PHE A 8 -3.78 13.12 12.16
C PHE A 8 -4.59 13.79 11.04
N LEU A 9 -5.61 13.11 10.50
CA LEU A 9 -6.40 13.63 9.37
C LEU A 9 -7.08 14.96 9.72
N LYS A 10 -7.65 15.08 10.94
CA LYS A 10 -8.21 16.34 11.45
C LYS A 10 -7.17 17.46 11.52
N SER A 11 -5.96 17.16 11.98
CA SER A 11 -4.89 18.15 12.13
C SER A 11 -4.33 18.67 10.80
N VAL A 12 -4.38 17.88 9.74
CA VAL A 12 -3.69 18.17 8.47
C VAL A 12 -4.58 18.93 7.48
N ASN A 13 -5.88 18.60 7.46
CA ASN A 13 -6.80 19.13 6.47
C ASN A 13 -8.02 19.85 7.06
N GLN A 14 -8.21 19.86 8.38
CA GLN A 14 -9.45 20.35 9.03
C GLN A 14 -10.72 19.63 8.53
N ILE A 15 -10.56 18.53 7.80
CA ILE A 15 -11.63 17.72 7.23
C ILE A 15 -11.75 16.45 8.07
N ASP A 16 -12.97 16.13 8.47
CA ASP A 16 -13.24 14.96 9.28
C ASP A 16 -13.49 13.73 8.40
N LEU A 17 -12.46 12.88 8.27
CA LEU A 17 -12.56 11.57 7.64
C LEU A 17 -13.00 10.48 8.64
N SER A 18 -13.55 10.85 9.80
CA SER A 18 -13.96 9.91 10.87
C SER A 18 -14.89 8.80 10.37
N MET A 19 -15.84 9.15 9.49
CA MET A 19 -16.78 8.19 8.91
C MET A 19 -16.10 7.14 8.02
N ASN A 20 -14.92 7.45 7.49
CA ASN A 20 -14.16 6.58 6.58
C ASN A 20 -13.06 5.78 7.29
N LEU A 21 -12.84 5.98 8.60
CA LEU A 21 -11.71 5.35 9.32
C LEU A 21 -11.74 3.82 9.30
N ALA A 22 -12.93 3.23 9.41
CA ALA A 22 -13.10 1.79 9.36
C ALA A 22 -12.70 1.24 7.98
N LEU A 23 -13.17 1.89 6.91
CA LEU A 23 -12.81 1.54 5.53
C LEU A 23 -11.32 1.72 5.28
N LEU A 24 -10.75 2.87 5.65
CA LEU A 24 -9.32 3.13 5.52
C LEU A 24 -8.48 2.05 6.22
N SER A 25 -8.85 1.71 7.45
CA SER A 25 -8.16 0.67 8.22
C SER A 25 -8.31 -0.70 7.56
N ALA A 26 -9.50 -1.06 7.08
CA ALA A 26 -9.75 -2.32 6.36
C ALA A 26 -8.95 -2.42 5.04
N ARG A 27 -8.72 -1.29 4.37
CA ARG A 27 -7.86 -1.22 3.16
C ARG A 27 -6.37 -1.16 3.49
N GLY A 28 -6.01 -1.03 4.76
CA GLY A 28 -4.65 -1.03 5.26
C GLY A 28 -4.03 0.36 5.42
N PHE A 29 -4.80 1.44 5.28
CA PHE A 29 -4.35 2.81 5.55
C PHE A 29 -4.35 3.08 7.07
N THR A 30 -3.30 2.65 7.75
CA THR A 30 -3.06 3.00 9.16
C THR A 30 -2.21 4.28 9.26
N LEU A 31 -2.19 4.91 10.43
CA LEU A 31 -1.36 6.11 10.66
C LEU A 31 0.12 5.82 10.38
N GLU A 32 0.62 4.68 10.84
CA GLU A 32 2.00 4.23 10.63
C GLU A 32 2.32 4.10 9.13
N ARG A 33 1.47 3.39 8.38
CA ARG A 33 1.65 3.20 6.94
C ARG A 33 1.54 4.50 6.16
N ILE A 34 0.63 5.39 6.54
CA ILE A 34 0.54 6.74 5.96
C ILE A 34 1.83 7.55 6.21
N GLY A 35 2.43 7.41 7.40
CA GLY A 35 3.72 8.00 7.70
C GLY A 35 4.81 7.49 6.77
N LEU A 36 4.93 6.16 6.64
CA LEU A 36 5.91 5.49 5.77
C LEU A 36 5.70 5.85 4.28
N MET A 37 4.45 5.90 3.82
CA MET A 37 4.11 6.36 2.47
C MET A 37 4.56 7.81 2.25
N GLY A 38 4.30 8.68 3.21
CA GLY A 38 4.74 10.08 3.15
C GLY A 38 6.26 10.19 3.10
N GLU A 39 6.99 9.32 3.80
CA GLU A 39 8.45 9.37 3.84
C GLU A 39 9.12 8.80 2.60
N MET A 40 8.59 7.70 2.05
CA MET A 40 9.32 6.89 1.07
C MET A 40 8.66 6.76 -0.30
N TRP A 41 7.38 7.10 -0.44
CA TRP A 41 6.66 6.91 -1.71
C TRP A 41 6.73 8.19 -2.56
N THR A 42 6.82 8.02 -3.87
CA THR A 42 6.71 9.15 -4.83
C THR A 42 5.27 9.67 -4.88
N ASP A 43 5.07 10.83 -5.50
CA ASP A 43 3.72 11.39 -5.64
C ASP A 43 2.80 10.52 -6.50
N GLU A 44 3.37 9.85 -7.49
CA GLU A 44 2.70 8.90 -8.38
C GLU A 44 2.33 7.61 -7.63
N MET A 45 3.24 7.10 -6.79
CA MET A 45 2.96 5.95 -5.94
C MET A 45 1.83 6.26 -4.96
N ILE A 46 1.88 7.41 -4.26
CA ILE A 46 0.84 7.82 -3.32
C ILE A 46 -0.51 7.94 -4.05
N LYS A 47 -0.55 8.63 -5.19
CA LYS A 47 -1.76 8.78 -5.99
C LYS A 47 -2.32 7.41 -6.40
N GLY A 48 -1.48 6.55 -7.00
CA GLY A 48 -1.88 5.21 -7.41
C GLY A 48 -2.31 4.32 -6.24
N ALA A 49 -1.76 4.52 -5.04
CA ALA A 49 -2.16 3.81 -3.83
C ALA A 49 -3.56 4.20 -3.37
N VAL A 50 -3.84 5.50 -3.34
CA VAL A 50 -5.13 6.04 -2.90
C VAL A 50 -6.21 5.69 -3.92
N GLU A 51 -5.96 5.93 -5.20
CA GLU A 51 -6.88 5.60 -6.28
C GLU A 51 -7.24 4.11 -6.25
N ARG A 52 -6.25 3.23 -6.23
CA ARG A 52 -6.50 1.78 -6.33
C ARG A 52 -6.90 1.14 -5.01
N GLY A 53 -6.32 1.58 -3.90
CA GLY A 53 -6.57 1.03 -2.56
C GLY A 53 -7.99 1.30 -2.07
N LEU A 54 -8.58 2.42 -2.48
CA LEU A 54 -9.94 2.81 -2.12
C LEU A 54 -10.98 2.40 -3.17
N CYS A 55 -10.60 2.16 -4.43
CA CYS A 55 -11.55 1.61 -5.41
C CYS A 55 -12.02 0.21 -5.02
N GLU A 56 -13.29 -0.09 -5.28
CA GLU A 56 -13.78 -1.47 -5.37
C GLU A 56 -13.56 -2.01 -6.77
N ASP A 57 -13.45 -3.33 -6.86
CA ASP A 57 -13.21 -4.02 -8.12
C ASP A 57 -14.55 -4.23 -8.89
N GLU A 58 -15.69 -3.86 -8.28
CA GLU A 58 -17.04 -3.90 -8.88
C GLU A 58 -17.57 -2.47 -9.18
N GLU A 59 -18.07 -2.29 -10.41
CA GLU A 59 -18.12 -1.01 -11.13
C GLU A 59 -19.10 0.08 -10.63
N GLU A 60 -19.98 -0.19 -9.66
CA GLU A 60 -21.00 0.80 -9.29
C GLU A 60 -20.55 1.82 -8.23
N ASP A 61 -19.69 1.41 -7.28
CA ASP A 61 -19.16 2.29 -6.24
C ASP A 61 -17.63 2.33 -6.29
N LYS A 62 -17.11 3.14 -7.23
CA LYS A 62 -15.67 3.35 -7.49
C LYS A 62 -14.84 3.69 -6.25
N TRP A 63 -15.41 3.95 -5.09
CA TRP A 63 -14.66 4.30 -3.88
C TRP A 63 -15.16 3.57 -2.62
N GLY A 64 -15.98 2.52 -2.77
CA GLY A 64 -16.50 1.74 -1.64
C GLY A 64 -17.21 2.59 -0.59
N GLY A 65 -17.96 3.62 -1.04
CA GLY A 65 -18.63 4.59 -0.17
C GLY A 65 -17.84 5.85 0.19
N MET A 66 -16.56 5.98 -0.19
CA MET A 66 -15.83 7.25 -0.08
C MET A 66 -16.16 8.20 -1.24
N THR A 67 -16.08 9.50 -1.01
CA THR A 67 -16.16 10.46 -2.12
C THR A 67 -14.79 10.66 -2.77
N ALA A 68 -14.77 11.08 -4.03
CA ALA A 68 -13.52 11.49 -4.69
C ALA A 68 -12.80 12.62 -3.92
N PHE A 69 -13.57 13.48 -3.24
CA PHE A 69 -13.03 14.52 -2.37
C PHE A 69 -12.30 13.94 -1.16
N ASP A 70 -12.84 12.88 -0.53
CA ASP A 70 -12.20 12.21 0.60
C ASP A 70 -10.89 11.52 0.19
N ALA A 71 -10.87 10.89 -0.99
CA ALA A 71 -9.67 10.30 -1.57
C ALA A 71 -8.58 11.36 -1.82
N LEU A 72 -8.92 12.47 -2.48
CA LEU A 72 -7.99 13.61 -2.67
C LEU A 72 -7.50 14.20 -1.35
N THR A 73 -8.39 14.28 -0.36
CA THR A 73 -8.04 14.75 0.99
C THR A 73 -7.00 13.84 1.63
N LEU A 74 -7.16 12.52 1.52
CA LEU A 74 -6.18 11.55 2.01
C LEU A 74 -4.84 11.68 1.28
N GLU A 75 -4.85 11.76 -0.06
CA GLU A 75 -3.65 11.97 -0.88
C GLU A 75 -2.86 13.22 -0.45
N LEU A 76 -3.56 14.34 -0.28
CA LEU A 76 -2.96 15.58 0.22
C LEU A 76 -2.43 15.45 1.65
N ALA A 77 -3.10 14.69 2.52
CA ALA A 77 -2.64 14.45 3.88
C ALA A 77 -1.30 13.70 3.90
N ILE A 78 -1.19 12.63 3.10
CA ILE A 78 0.05 11.84 2.97
C ILE A 78 1.18 12.72 2.44
N ARG A 79 0.94 13.51 1.39
CA ARG A 79 1.96 14.44 0.84
C ARG A 79 2.39 15.52 1.83
N LYS A 80 1.48 16.05 2.65
CA LYS A 80 1.82 17.02 3.69
C LYS A 80 2.70 16.40 4.78
N PHE A 81 2.56 15.10 5.05
CA PHE A 81 3.47 14.37 5.94
C PHE A 81 4.91 14.41 5.40
N ARG A 82 5.09 14.14 4.09
CA ARG A 82 6.40 14.20 3.42
C ARG A 82 7.12 15.52 3.61
N ARG A 83 6.41 16.65 3.57
CA ARG A 83 7.03 17.98 3.73
C ARG A 83 7.56 18.23 5.15
N LYS A 84 7.09 17.49 6.14
CA LYS A 84 7.53 17.59 7.54
C LYS A 84 8.65 16.60 7.87
N ALA A 85 8.67 15.44 7.25
CA ALA A 85 9.77 14.49 7.36
C ALA A 85 10.93 14.93 6.45
N LYS A 86 12.16 15.07 6.99
CA LYS A 86 13.33 15.35 6.16
C LYS A 86 13.49 14.22 5.13
N SER A 87 13.49 14.57 3.85
CA SER A 87 13.49 13.64 2.71
C SER A 87 14.60 12.60 2.83
N SER A 88 14.21 11.36 3.16
CA SER A 88 15.05 10.20 2.94
C SER A 88 14.64 9.66 1.58
N SER A 89 15.50 9.80 0.56
CA SER A 89 15.25 9.13 -0.71
C SER A 89 15.10 7.64 -0.47
N PRO A 90 14.16 6.93 -1.13
CA PRO A 90 14.12 5.47 -1.05
C PRO A 90 15.50 4.92 -1.45
N ASN A 91 16.09 4.15 -0.54
CA ASN A 91 17.44 3.61 -0.69
C ASN A 91 17.48 2.49 -1.74
N SER A 92 18.42 2.64 -2.68
CA SER A 92 19.14 1.65 -3.49
C SER A 92 18.35 0.53 -4.20
N ASN A 93 18.37 0.58 -5.53
CA ASN A 93 17.88 -0.41 -6.51
C ASN A 93 18.63 -1.75 -6.51
N SER A 94 19.08 -2.27 -5.36
CA SER A 94 19.65 -3.61 -5.31
C SER A 94 18.53 -4.65 -5.27
N ILE A 95 18.51 -5.56 -6.24
CA ILE A 95 17.64 -6.73 -6.23
C ILE A 95 17.93 -7.51 -4.94
N PRO A 96 16.94 -7.72 -4.05
CA PRO A 96 17.14 -8.51 -2.84
C PRO A 96 17.60 -9.91 -3.20
N ALA A 97 18.57 -10.47 -2.46
CA ALA A 97 19.09 -11.80 -2.74
C ALA A 97 18.12 -12.90 -2.31
N THR A 98 17.20 -12.58 -1.40
CA THR A 98 16.24 -13.53 -0.84
C THR A 98 14.84 -12.92 -0.71
N LEU A 99 13.83 -13.78 -0.67
CA LEU A 99 12.45 -13.38 -0.38
C LEU A 99 12.34 -12.67 0.97
N SER A 100 13.10 -13.10 1.98
CA SER A 100 13.09 -12.47 3.31
C SER A 100 13.65 -11.05 3.30
N GLU A 101 14.67 -10.79 2.49
CA GLU A 101 15.21 -9.44 2.31
C GLU A 101 14.22 -8.53 1.58
N PHE A 102 13.57 -9.05 0.53
CA PHE A 102 12.52 -8.33 -0.18
C PHE A 102 11.37 -7.95 0.77
N LEU A 103 10.84 -8.93 1.52
CA LEU A 103 9.71 -8.71 2.42
C LEU A 103 10.03 -7.79 3.61
N ARG A 104 11.30 -7.68 4.03
CA ARG A 104 11.69 -6.80 5.14
C ARG A 104 11.50 -5.32 4.82
N ASN A 105 11.54 -4.93 3.55
CA ASN A 105 11.37 -3.54 3.14
C ASN A 105 10.70 -3.44 1.76
N VAL A 106 9.40 -3.71 1.72
CA VAL A 106 8.58 -3.52 0.53
C VAL A 106 8.09 -2.08 0.52
N VAL A 107 8.86 -1.20 -0.12
CA VAL A 107 8.62 0.27 -0.14
C VAL A 107 8.31 0.84 1.25
N GLY A 108 8.98 0.32 2.28
CA GLY A 108 8.80 0.75 3.68
C GLY A 108 7.95 -0.12 4.56
N PHE A 109 7.22 -1.06 3.97
CA PHE A 109 6.45 -1.99 4.75
C PHE A 109 7.31 -3.22 5.06
N ASP A 110 7.36 -3.59 6.34
CA ASP A 110 7.84 -4.90 6.75
C ASP A 110 6.68 -5.89 6.61
N LEU A 111 6.80 -6.73 5.57
CA LEU A 111 5.84 -7.77 5.20
C LEU A 111 6.37 -9.16 5.52
N THR A 112 7.41 -9.28 6.36
CA THR A 112 7.99 -10.58 6.74
C THR A 112 6.99 -11.53 7.41
N GLY A 113 5.97 -10.98 8.09
CA GLY A 113 4.85 -11.76 8.64
C GLY A 113 4.04 -12.52 7.58
N HIS A 114 4.07 -12.08 6.33
CA HIS A 114 3.39 -12.72 5.20
C HIS A 114 4.25 -13.74 4.46
N ARG A 115 5.47 -14.04 4.94
CA ARG A 115 6.40 -14.95 4.23
C ARG A 115 5.80 -16.31 3.92
N ALA A 116 5.11 -16.92 4.88
CA ALA A 116 4.48 -18.23 4.68
C ALA A 116 3.45 -18.18 3.55
N LEU A 117 2.66 -17.11 3.46
CA LEU A 117 1.70 -16.91 2.37
C LEU A 117 2.40 -16.87 1.00
N PHE A 118 3.52 -16.14 0.88
CA PHE A 118 4.29 -16.12 -0.38
C PHE A 118 4.82 -17.52 -0.76
N GLU A 119 5.40 -18.23 0.21
CA GLU A 119 5.96 -19.57 -0.01
C GLU A 119 4.86 -20.59 -0.38
N GLU A 120 3.71 -20.57 0.30
CA GLU A 120 2.55 -21.43 0.03
C GLU A 120 1.96 -21.19 -1.37
N GLN A 121 1.99 -19.95 -1.84
CA GLN A 121 1.57 -19.58 -3.20
C GLN A 121 2.67 -19.80 -4.25
N GLY A 122 3.83 -20.34 -3.86
CA GLY A 122 4.93 -20.64 -4.77
C GLY A 122 5.65 -19.40 -5.29
N PHE A 123 5.62 -18.29 -4.55
CA PHE A 123 6.45 -17.12 -4.80
C PHE A 123 7.80 -17.26 -4.09
N ASP A 124 8.86 -17.32 -4.88
CA ASP A 124 10.22 -17.11 -4.44
C ASP A 124 10.81 -15.84 -5.09
N ILE A 125 12.04 -15.47 -4.73
CA ILE A 125 12.68 -14.26 -5.27
C ILE A 125 12.90 -14.35 -6.79
N ALA A 126 13.17 -15.54 -7.32
CA ALA A 126 13.39 -15.72 -8.76
C ALA A 126 12.11 -15.46 -9.55
N ARG A 127 10.97 -15.96 -9.06
CA ARG A 127 9.66 -15.74 -9.66
C ARG A 127 9.22 -14.30 -9.53
N LEU A 128 9.41 -13.67 -8.37
CA LEU A 128 9.15 -12.25 -8.19
C LEU A 128 9.99 -11.37 -9.13
N SER A 129 11.28 -11.70 -9.32
CA SER A 129 12.14 -11.01 -10.27
C SER A 129 11.67 -11.20 -11.73
N ALA A 130 11.20 -12.38 -12.11
CA ALA A 130 10.65 -12.63 -13.45
C ALA A 130 9.34 -11.85 -13.70
N MET A 131 8.57 -11.57 -12.65
CA MET A 131 7.32 -10.80 -12.73
C MET A 131 7.54 -9.30 -12.93
N ARG A 132 8.77 -8.79 -12.80
CA ARG A 132 9.06 -7.35 -13.00
C ARG A 132 8.84 -6.87 -14.43
N GLU A 133 9.02 -7.77 -15.38
CA GLU A 133 8.85 -7.50 -16.81
C GLU A 133 7.38 -7.64 -17.25
N TRP A 134 6.48 -8.04 -16.35
CA TRP A 134 5.07 -8.20 -16.68
C TRP A 134 4.39 -6.84 -16.83
N GLU A 135 3.36 -6.82 -17.68
CA GLU A 135 2.47 -5.67 -17.80
C GLU A 135 1.78 -5.36 -16.47
N GLU A 136 1.57 -4.07 -16.21
CA GLU A 136 1.03 -3.61 -14.92
C GLU A 136 -0.32 -4.25 -14.58
N GLY A 137 -1.18 -4.42 -15.58
CA GLY A 137 -2.49 -5.04 -15.44
C GLY A 137 -2.39 -6.50 -14.98
N ASP A 138 -1.53 -7.28 -15.63
CA ASP A 138 -1.35 -8.70 -15.37
C ASP A 138 -0.71 -8.93 -13.99
N LEU A 139 0.31 -8.14 -13.66
CA LEU A 139 0.96 -8.19 -12.35
C LEU A 139 -0.05 -7.91 -11.23
N ARG A 140 -0.85 -6.86 -11.40
CA ARG A 140 -1.87 -6.46 -10.43
C ARG A 140 -2.94 -7.54 -10.28
N GLU A 141 -3.42 -8.12 -11.37
CA GLU A 141 -4.45 -9.16 -11.35
C GLU A 141 -3.95 -10.40 -10.59
N VAL A 142 -2.74 -10.86 -10.90
CA VAL A 142 -2.17 -12.05 -10.27
C VAL A 142 -1.88 -11.81 -8.78
N LEU A 143 -1.19 -10.72 -8.42
CA LEU A 143 -0.92 -10.42 -7.01
C LEU A 143 -2.22 -10.20 -6.24
N GLY A 144 -3.20 -9.51 -6.84
CA GLY A 144 -4.51 -9.25 -6.25
C GLY A 144 -5.33 -10.50 -5.99
N ARG A 145 -5.23 -11.52 -6.84
CA ARG A 145 -5.95 -12.79 -6.66
C ARG A 145 -5.24 -13.75 -5.73
N VAL A 146 -3.90 -13.78 -5.77
CA VAL A 146 -3.11 -14.80 -5.08
C VAL A 146 -2.76 -14.38 -3.65
N LEU A 147 -2.55 -13.08 -3.39
CA LEU A 147 -2.09 -12.60 -2.08
C LEU A 147 -3.19 -11.96 -1.22
N ARG A 148 -4.35 -11.64 -1.78
CA ARG A 148 -5.49 -11.16 -0.98
C ARG A 148 -6.16 -12.32 -0.25
N PRO A 149 -6.78 -12.07 0.92
CA PRO A 149 -7.47 -13.12 1.65
C PRO A 149 -8.60 -13.71 0.81
N LEU A 150 -8.54 -15.04 0.59
CA LEU A 150 -9.72 -15.83 0.25
C LEU A 150 -10.69 -15.68 1.44
N GLU A 151 -11.96 -15.42 1.16
CA GLU A 151 -13.03 -14.94 2.06
C GLU A 151 -13.27 -15.73 3.38
N LYS A 152 -12.43 -16.70 3.73
CA LYS A 152 -12.56 -17.56 4.91
C LYS A 152 -11.27 -17.58 5.73
N GLY A 153 -10.97 -16.47 6.40
CA GLY A 153 -10.19 -16.45 7.64
C GLY A 153 -8.69 -16.75 7.57
N ALA A 154 -8.11 -16.94 6.39
CA ALA A 154 -6.65 -17.01 6.24
C ALA A 154 -6.07 -15.59 6.20
N GLY A 155 -4.98 -15.36 6.94
CA GLY A 155 -4.29 -14.07 7.07
C GLY A 155 -3.66 -13.58 5.77
N GLY A 156 -4.50 -13.12 4.83
CA GLY A 156 -4.08 -12.52 3.57
C GLY A 156 -3.64 -11.07 3.71
N MET A 157 -3.07 -10.53 2.64
CA MET A 157 -2.58 -9.17 2.59
C MET A 157 -3.71 -8.16 2.36
N SER A 158 -3.59 -6.99 2.97
CA SER A 158 -4.46 -5.85 2.70
C SER A 158 -4.22 -5.31 1.28
N LYS A 159 -5.23 -4.64 0.71
CA LYS A 159 -5.12 -4.07 -0.64
C LYS A 159 -3.90 -3.15 -0.79
N LEU A 160 -3.62 -2.33 0.23
CA LEU A 160 -2.44 -1.47 0.26
C LEU A 160 -1.11 -2.23 0.29
N GLU A 161 -1.01 -3.35 1.00
CA GLU A 161 0.22 -4.16 1.02
C GLU A 161 0.47 -4.82 -0.34
N VAL A 162 -0.58 -5.31 -1.00
CA VAL A 162 -0.47 -5.86 -2.37
C VAL A 162 0.02 -4.79 -3.35
N ILE A 163 -0.53 -3.58 -3.26
CA ILE A 163 -0.08 -2.42 -4.05
C ILE A 163 1.39 -2.09 -3.76
N ALA A 164 1.82 -2.16 -2.50
CA ALA A 164 3.21 -1.91 -2.12
C ALA A 164 4.16 -2.95 -2.76
N VAL A 165 3.77 -4.23 -2.80
CA VAL A 165 4.52 -5.29 -3.48
C VAL A 165 4.63 -5.00 -4.98
N GLU A 166 3.51 -4.64 -5.63
CA GLU A 166 3.50 -4.28 -7.05
C GLU A 166 4.49 -3.15 -7.34
N PHE A 167 4.47 -2.08 -6.55
CA PHE A 167 5.41 -0.98 -6.70
C PHE A 167 6.87 -1.40 -6.47
N ALA A 168 7.12 -2.21 -5.43
CA ALA A 168 8.47 -2.69 -5.13
C ALA A 168 9.06 -3.54 -6.27
N LEU A 169 8.23 -4.33 -6.95
CA LEU A 169 8.66 -5.12 -8.11
C LEU A 169 9.02 -4.23 -9.30
N ARG A 170 8.25 -3.17 -9.55
CA ARG A 170 8.46 -2.28 -10.71
C ARG A 170 9.55 -1.22 -10.51
N SER A 171 9.90 -0.92 -9.26
CA SER A 171 10.88 0.14 -8.95
C SER A 171 12.33 -0.34 -9.01
N GLY A 172 12.56 -1.65 -9.08
CA GLY A 172 13.89 -2.25 -8.98
C GLY A 172 14.49 -2.70 -10.30
#